data_AF-A0A832W7W3-F1
#
_entry.id   AF-A0A832W7W3-F1
#
_cell.length_a   1.000
_cell.length_b   1.000
_cell.length_c   1.000
_cell.angle_alpha   90.00
_cell.angle_beta   90.00
_cell.angle_gamma   90.00
#
_symmetry.space_group_name_H-M   'P 1'
#
loop_
_entity.id
_entity.type
_entity.pdbx_description
1 polymer ?
#
loop_
_entity_poly.entity_id
_entity_poly.type
_entity_poly.pdbx_seq_one_letter_code
_entity_poly.pdbx_strand_id
1 'polypeptide(L)' 'MLHTYIDTEYAPEKCSLCNGTGYADGRICEACGGQGNVLVAQPAIICPLCGGSGNMETGTCRACGGSGWALF' A
#
# COMPACT_ATOMS: atom_id res chain seq x y z
N MET A 1 -3.51 -11.29 33.81
CA MET A 1 -3.66 -10.22 32.79
C MET A 1 -2.28 -9.75 32.39
N LEU A 2 -2.14 -9.20 31.18
CA LEU A 2 -0.93 -8.64 30.54
C LEU A 2 -0.01 -9.70 29.87
N HIS A 3 0.34 -9.65 28.58
CA HIS A 3 0.19 -8.66 27.50
C HIS A 3 -0.09 -9.42 26.19
N THR A 4 -1.12 -9.03 25.44
CA THR A 4 -1.26 -9.37 24.02
C THR A 4 -0.20 -8.58 23.25
N TYR A 5 0.99 -9.14 23.10
CA TYR A 5 1.97 -8.67 22.11
C TYR A 5 1.38 -8.96 20.73
N ILE A 6 0.88 -7.93 20.07
CA ILE A 6 0.61 -8.02 18.63
C ILE A 6 1.99 -7.86 17.99
N ASP A 7 2.66 -8.97 17.70
CA ASP A 7 3.77 -8.96 16.75
C ASP A 7 3.17 -8.58 15.40
N THR A 8 3.25 -7.30 15.07
CA THR A 8 2.87 -6.83 13.73
C THR A 8 3.93 -7.34 12.76
N GLU A 9 3.67 -8.52 12.19
CA GLU A 9 4.48 -9.03 11.09
C GLU A 9 4.27 -8.14 9.86
N TYR A 10 5.32 -7.92 9.09
CA TYR A 10 5.24 -7.22 7.81
C TYR A 10 5.40 -8.23 6.68
N ALA A 11 4.50 -8.17 5.71
CA ALA A 11 4.58 -8.97 4.50
C ALA A 11 4.48 -8.08 3.25
N PRO A 12 5.11 -8.48 2.13
CA PRO A 12 5.02 -7.73 0.88
C PRO A 12 3.63 -7.87 0.26
N GLU A 13 2.94 -6.76 0.10
CA GLU A 13 1.68 -6.67 -0.62
C GLU A 13 1.87 -5.96 -1.97
N LYS A 14 1.12 -6.40 -2.97
CA LYS A 14 1.17 -5.80 -4.32
C LYS A 14 0.78 -4.33 -4.25
N CYS A 15 1.59 -3.46 -4.86
CA CYS A 15 1.29 -2.04 -4.99
C CYS A 15 0.18 -1.83 -6.02
N SER A 16 -0.93 -1.20 -5.61
CA SER A 16 -2.07 -0.96 -6.50
C SER A 16 -1.76 0.03 -7.62
N LEU A 17 -1.04 1.11 -7.35
CA LEU A 17 -0.75 2.16 -8.35
C LEU A 17 -0.03 1.60 -9.60
N CYS A 18 0.99 0.75 -9.42
CA CYS A 18 1.72 0.15 -10.54
C CYS A 18 1.30 -1.28 -10.86
N ASN A 19 0.27 -1.82 -10.19
CA ASN A 19 -0.16 -3.21 -10.37
C ASN A 19 0.99 -4.24 -10.29
N GLY A 20 1.97 -4.05 -9.42
CA GLY A 20 3.08 -5.00 -9.29
C GLY A 20 4.27 -4.80 -10.23
N THR A 21 4.19 -3.88 -11.20
CA THR A 21 5.26 -3.73 -12.21
C THR A 21 6.47 -2.93 -11.71
N GLY A 22 6.31 -2.10 -10.67
CA GLY A 22 7.31 -1.12 -10.26
C GLY A 22 7.31 0.16 -11.10
N TYR A 23 6.47 0.27 -12.14
CA TYR A 23 6.39 1.44 -13.01
C TYR A 23 4.95 1.93 -13.15
N ALA A 24 4.77 3.25 -13.05
CA ALA A 24 3.50 3.93 -13.29
C ALA A 24 3.75 5.08 -14.27
N ASP A 25 2.92 5.18 -15.31
CA ASP A 25 3.01 6.21 -16.35
C ASP A 25 4.41 6.38 -16.97
N GLY A 26 5.08 5.24 -17.23
CA GLY A 26 6.41 5.21 -17.85
C GLY A 26 7.55 5.68 -16.93
N ARG A 27 7.30 5.92 -15.64
CA ARG A 27 8.29 6.31 -14.63
C ARG A 27 8.31 5.28 -13.50
N ILE A 28 9.38 5.31 -12.71
CA ILE A 28 9.47 4.50 -11.48
C ILE A 28 8.26 4.85 -10.60
N CYS A 29 7.55 3.83 -10.14
CA CYS A 29 6.37 4.01 -9.30
C CYS A 29 6.79 4.57 -7.94
N GLU A 30 6.39 5.82 -7.66
CA GLU A 30 6.72 6.51 -6.42
C GLU A 30 6.11 5.82 -5.18
N ALA A 31 4.95 5.17 -5.33
CA ALA A 31 4.25 4.50 -4.24
C ALA A 31 5.02 3.30 -3.66
N CYS A 32 5.79 2.59 -4.48
CA CYS A 32 6.58 1.41 -4.06
C CYS A 32 8.09 1.58 -4.28
N GLY A 33 8.54 2.76 -4.73
CA GLY A 33 9.94 3.01 -5.07
C GLY A 33 10.49 2.07 -6.15
N GLY A 34 9.65 1.59 -7.07
CA GLY A 34 10.07 0.67 -8.13
C GLY A 34 10.03 -0.82 -7.83
N GLN A 35 9.66 -1.22 -6.61
CA GLN A 35 9.70 -2.64 -6.19
C GLN A 35 8.52 -3.47 -6.68
N GLY A 36 7.40 -2.83 -7.04
CA GLY A 36 6.14 -3.49 -7.40
C GLY A 36 5.30 -3.90 -6.18
N ASN A 37 5.89 -3.96 -4.99
CA ASN A 37 5.22 -4.25 -3.73
C ASN A 37 5.61 -3.25 -2.64
N VAL A 38 4.81 -3.21 -1.57
CA VAL A 38 5.07 -2.45 -0.35
C VAL A 38 5.01 -3.41 0.84
N LEU A 39 5.82 -3.16 1.87
CA LEU A 39 5.70 -3.90 3.13
C LEU A 39 4.51 -3.37 3.92
N VAL A 40 3.59 -4.25 4.29
CA VAL A 40 2.35 -3.92 4.99
C VAL A 40 2.26 -4.74 6.27
N ALA A 41 1.94 -4.07 7.39
CA ALA A 41 1.68 -4.76 8.65
C ALA A 41 0.46 -5.67 8.51
N GLN A 42 0.57 -6.85 9.12
CA GLN A 42 -0.42 -7.90 9.03
C GLN A 42 -1.33 -7.92 10.27
N PRO A 43 -2.64 -8.22 10.09
CA PRO A 43 -3.30 -8.54 8.82
C PRO A 43 -3.43 -7.29 7.91
N ALA A 44 -3.16 -7.45 6.62
CA ALA A 44 -3.19 -6.34 5.67
C ALA A 44 -4.57 -5.67 5.63
N ILE A 45 -4.60 -4.36 5.81
CA ILE A 45 -5.83 -3.56 5.78
C ILE A 45 -5.88 -2.77 4.48
N ILE A 46 -6.94 -2.99 3.70
CA ILE A 46 -7.23 -2.22 2.48
C ILE A 46 -7.45 -0.74 2.87
N CYS A 47 -6.85 0.19 2.13
CA CYS A 47 -7.05 1.61 2.37
C CYS A 47 -8.56 1.96 2.27
N PRO A 48 -9.21 2.38 3.37
CA PRO A 48 -10.66 2.57 3.38
C PRO A 48 -11.09 3.79 2.56
N LEU A 49 -10.19 4.75 2.33
CA LEU A 49 -10.50 5.96 1.59
C LEU A 49 -10.65 5.70 0.09
N CYS A 50 -9.81 4.85 -0.50
CA CYS A 50 -9.84 4.53 -1.92
C CYS A 50 -10.32 3.11 -2.23
N GLY A 51 -10.69 2.33 -1.21
CA GLY A 51 -11.10 0.93 -1.37
C GLY A 51 -10.02 0.03 -1.96
N GLY A 52 -8.74 0.37 -1.77
CA GLY A 52 -7.61 -0.42 -2.27
C GLY A 52 -7.13 -0.11 -3.67
N SER A 53 -7.80 0.80 -4.40
CA SER A 53 -7.41 1.13 -5.78
C SER A 53 -6.09 1.90 -5.90
N GLY A 54 -5.62 2.51 -4.80
CA GLY A 54 -4.49 3.43 -4.80
C GLY A 54 -4.79 4.78 -5.47
N ASN A 55 -6.00 5.01 -5.97
CA ASN A 55 -6.36 6.23 -6.71
C ASN A 55 -7.74 6.76 -6.31
N MET A 56 -7.94 8.05 -6.51
CA MET A 56 -9.19 8.80 -6.34
C MET A 56 -9.48 9.53 -7.65
N GLU A 57 -10.67 10.13 -7.80
CA GLU A 57 -11.01 10.95 -8.98
C GLU A 57 -10.02 12.11 -9.21
N THR A 58 -9.41 12.62 -8.13
CA THR A 58 -8.45 13.73 -8.17
C THR A 58 -6.99 13.28 -8.37
N GLY A 59 -6.75 11.99 -8.61
CA GLY A 59 -5.41 11.41 -8.81
C GLY A 59 -5.03 10.40 -7.72
N THR A 60 -3.72 10.20 -7.50
CA THR A 60 -3.23 9.23 -6.53
C THR A 60 -3.80 9.45 -5.13
N CYS A 61 -4.25 8.38 -4.48
CA CYS A 61 -4.80 8.45 -3.14
C CYS A 61 -3.70 8.84 -2.15
N ARG A 62 -3.75 10.08 -1.66
CA ARG A 62 -2.73 10.63 -0.75
C ARG A 62 -2.69 9.92 0.61
N ALA A 63 -3.81 9.34 1.05
CA ALA A 63 -3.87 8.65 2.34
C ALA A 63 -3.03 7.36 2.37
N CYS A 64 -2.92 6.65 1.25
CA CYS A 64 -2.08 5.45 1.14
C CYS A 64 -0.85 5.64 0.24
N GLY A 65 -0.61 6.87 -0.24
CA GLY A 65 0.46 7.17 -1.20
C GLY A 65 0.36 6.37 -2.51
N GLY A 66 -0.81 5.88 -2.88
CA GLY A 66 -1.00 5.01 -4.05
C GLY A 66 -0.80 3.51 -3.82
N SER A 67 -0.35 3.10 -2.63
CA SER A 67 -0.09 1.69 -2.36
C SER A 67 -1.34 0.81 -2.39
N GLY A 68 -2.50 1.38 -2.03
CA GLY A 68 -3.75 0.65 -1.82
C GLY A 68 -3.95 0.13 -0.38
N TRP A 69 -2.95 0.28 0.49
CA TRP A 69 -2.96 -0.28 1.84
C TRP A 69 -3.03 0.83 2.90
N ALA A 70 -3.63 0.53 4.04
CA ALA A 70 -3.67 1.47 5.16
C ALA A 70 -2.25 1.64 5.73
N LEU A 71 -1.84 2.89 5.93
CA LEU A 71 -0.66 3.25 6.71
C LEU A 71 -1.13 3.35 8.17
N PHE A 72 -0.57 2.53 9.06
CA PHE A 72 -0.85 2.58 10.51
C PHE A 72 -0.14 3.74 11.17
#